data_AF-A0A1M6AL40-F1
#
_entry.id   AF-A0A1M6AL40-F1
#
_cell.length_a   1.000
_cell.length_b   1.000
_cell.length_c   1.000
_cell.angle_alpha   90.00
_cell.angle_beta   90.00
_cell.angle_gamma   90.00
#
_symmetry.space_group_name_H-M   'P 1'
#
loop_
_entity.id
_entity.type
_entity.pdbx_description
1 polymer ?
#
loop_
_entity_poly.entity_id
_entity_poly.type
_entity_poly.pdbx_seq_one_letter_code
_entity_poly.pdbx_strand_id
1 'polypeptide(L)'
;MKIKHRITLISVVLCMVCVLAMWSANRFISGIYLETTLQDKLSAEAKLKAHEINAWIGREKQNLEIIAERVIWAENHEFNTLYKVLEKSAAMNYGNLNYLALEDGTFVDVSGWVPDEGYNPLTREWYVKAAENAGKIYVCDPYGNHTTGHSGRGEYRRAE
;
A
#
# COMPACT_ATOMS: atom_id res chain seq x y z
N MET A 1 46.68 58.85 11.40
CA MET A 1 45.58 58.60 12.38
C MET A 1 46.17 58.57 13.79
N LYS A 2 45.57 59.27 14.76
CA LYS A 2 45.99 59.24 16.17
C LYS A 2 45.92 57.79 16.70
N ILE A 3 46.90 57.33 17.47
CA ILE A 3 47.05 55.94 17.97
C ILE A 3 45.76 55.39 18.59
N LYS A 4 45.01 56.24 19.31
CA LYS A 4 43.70 55.91 19.91
C LYS A 4 42.67 55.40 18.87
N HIS A 5 42.59 56.01 17.70
CA HIS A 5 41.66 55.56 16.65
C HIS A 5 42.06 54.23 16.02
N ARG A 6 43.35 53.89 15.95
CA ARG A 6 43.79 52.58 15.43
C ARG A 6 43.40 51.45 16.38
N ILE A 7 43.56 51.65 17.69
CA ILE A 7 43.19 50.67 18.71
C ILE A 7 41.67 50.44 18.72
N THR A 8 40.87 51.51 18.71
CA THR A 8 39.39 51.39 18.65
C THR A 8 38.92 50.65 17.39
N LEU A 9 39.55 50.91 16.24
CA LEU A 9 39.16 50.29 14.97
C LEU A 9 39.47 48.77 14.98
N ILE A 10 40.60 48.35 15.55
CA ILE A 10 40.94 46.92 15.70
C ILE A 10 39.93 46.21 16.61
N SER A 11 39.56 46.82 17.74
CA SER A 11 38.56 46.23 18.65
C SER A 11 37.20 46.03 17.97
N VAL A 12 36.75 47.01 17.17
CA VAL A 12 35.47 46.92 16.43
C VAL A 12 35.53 45.81 15.37
N VAL A 13 36.64 45.71 14.62
CA VAL A 13 36.82 44.66 13.62
C VAL A 13 36.83 43.28 14.27
N LEU A 14 37.51 43.11 15.41
CA LEU A 14 37.53 41.85 16.16
C LEU A 14 36.12 41.45 16.60
N CYS A 15 35.34 42.39 17.14
CA CYS A 15 33.95 42.14 17.52
C CYS A 15 33.10 41.72 16.31
N MET A 16 33.27 42.37 15.15
CA MET A 16 32.55 41.98 13.93
C MET A 16 32.92 40.57 13.47
N VAL A 17 34.21 40.20 13.51
CA VAL A 17 34.65 38.83 13.18
C VAL A 17 34.03 37.81 14.11
N CYS A 18 33.99 38.07 15.42
CA CYS A 18 33.36 37.18 16.39
C CYS A 18 31.86 36.99 16.10
N VAL A 19 31.13 38.07 15.83
CA VAL A 19 29.70 38.00 15.51
C VAL A 19 29.46 37.20 14.22
N LEU A 20 30.27 37.43 13.18
CA LEU A 20 30.16 36.70 11.92
C LEU A 20 30.48 35.21 12.08
N ALA A 21 31.50 34.87 12.87
CA ALA A 21 31.84 33.48 13.17
C ALA A 21 30.70 32.78 13.93
N MET A 22 30.14 33.42 14.96
CA MET A 22 28.99 32.87 15.70
C MET A 22 27.76 32.72 14.81
N TRP A 23 27.49 33.69 13.94
CA TRP A 23 26.39 33.61 12.99
C TRP A 23 26.55 32.45 12.01
N SER A 24 27.76 32.27 11.46
CA SER A 24 28.07 31.17 10.53
C SER A 24 27.96 29.80 11.21
N ALA A 25 28.53 29.64 12.41
CA ALA A 25 28.42 28.42 13.19
C ALA A 25 26.96 28.09 13.52
N ASN A 26 26.18 29.08 13.94
CA ASN A 26 24.75 28.89 14.26
C ASN A 26 23.96 28.47 13.02
N ARG A 27 24.20 29.11 11.86
CA ARG A 27 23.58 28.73 10.57
C ARG A 27 23.91 27.29 10.19
N PHE A 28 25.16 26.89 10.36
CA PHE A 28 25.63 25.54 10.02
C PHE A 28 25.01 24.46 10.92
N ILE A 29 25.09 24.64 12.24
CA ILE A 29 24.51 23.72 13.23
C ILE A 29 23.00 23.62 13.06
N SER A 30 22.33 24.77 12.88
CA SER A 30 20.87 24.80 12.67
C SER A 30 20.47 24.09 11.38
N GLY A 31 21.28 24.19 10.32
CA GLY A 31 21.04 23.48 9.06
C GLY A 31 21.08 21.97 9.25
N ILE A 32 22.17 21.46 9.85
CA ILE A 32 22.32 20.03 10.13
C ILE A 32 21.17 19.52 11.01
N TYR A 33 20.87 20.23 12.11
CA TYR A 33 19.81 19.83 13.02
C TYR A 33 18.43 19.79 12.35
N LEU A 34 18.13 20.78 11.50
CA LEU A 34 16.86 20.82 10.78
C LEU A 34 16.76 19.69 9.75
N GLU A 35 17.83 19.44 9.00
CA GLU A 35 17.90 18.36 8.01
C GLU A 35 17.71 16.99 8.67
N THR A 36 18.44 16.70 9.76
CA THR A 36 18.30 15.42 10.46
C THR A 36 16.91 15.27 11.06
N THR A 37 16.38 16.31 11.71
CA THR A 37 15.04 16.28 12.31
C THR A 37 13.96 16.08 11.25
N LEU A 38 14.08 16.73 10.08
CA LEU A 38 13.15 16.57 8.98
C LEU A 38 13.23 15.16 8.39
N GLN A 39 14.44 14.66 8.15
CA GLN A 39 14.64 13.31 7.62
C GLN A 39 14.10 12.24 8.59
N ASP A 40 14.35 12.38 9.88
CA ASP A 40 13.83 11.47 10.90
C ASP A 40 12.31 11.48 10.93
N LYS A 41 11.69 12.67 10.93
CA LYS A 41 10.23 12.80 10.90
C LYS A 41 9.62 12.22 9.63
N LEU A 42 10.16 12.56 8.46
CA LEU A 42 9.69 12.05 7.18
C LEU A 42 9.84 10.52 7.10
N SER A 43 10.96 9.98 7.60
CA SER A 43 11.17 8.53 7.63
C SER A 43 10.22 7.82 8.61
N ALA A 44 9.96 8.43 9.78
CA ALA A 44 9.01 7.91 10.75
C ALA A 44 7.58 7.93 10.21
N GLU A 45 7.17 9.02 9.56
CA GLU A 45 5.86 9.14 8.92
C GLU A 45 5.71 8.13 7.78
N ALA A 46 6.72 8.00 6.91
CA ALA A 46 6.72 7.00 5.84
C ALA A 46 6.60 5.57 6.40
N LYS A 47 7.32 5.25 7.49
CA LYS A 47 7.21 3.95 8.17
C LYS A 47 5.83 3.73 8.77
N LEU A 48 5.22 4.75 9.38
CA LEU A 48 3.86 4.68 9.92
C LEU A 48 2.85 4.42 8.79
N LYS A 49 2.95 5.12 7.67
CA LYS A 49 2.08 4.90 6.51
C LYS A 49 2.29 3.53 5.88
N ALA A 50 3.52 3.05 5.75
CA ALA A 50 3.79 1.69 5.30
C ALA A 50 3.19 0.65 6.26
N HIS A 51 3.28 0.87 7.57
CA HIS A 51 2.66 0.01 8.57
C HIS A 51 1.12 0.01 8.47
N GLU A 52 0.48 1.17 8.30
CA GLU A 52 -0.97 1.28 8.08
C GLU A 52 -1.42 0.48 6.84
N ILE A 53 -0.68 0.59 5.72
CA ILE A 53 -0.94 -0.16 4.49
C ILE A 53 -0.77 -1.67 4.72
N ASN A 54 0.33 -2.08 5.35
CA ASN A 54 0.57 -3.49 5.65
C ASN A 54 -0.50 -4.08 6.57
N ALA A 55 -0.96 -3.31 7.57
CA ALA A 55 -2.05 -3.73 8.44
C ALA A 55 -3.37 -3.83 7.69
N TRP A 56 -3.64 -2.94 6.72
CA TRP A 56 -4.80 -3.03 5.86
C TRP A 56 -4.76 -4.27 4.96
N ILE A 57 -3.65 -4.49 4.23
CA ILE A 57 -3.43 -5.71 3.41
C ILE A 57 -3.57 -6.97 4.29
N GLY A 58 -3.06 -6.95 5.52
CA GLY A 58 -3.22 -8.06 6.45
C GLY A 58 -4.68 -8.39 6.78
N ARG A 59 -5.54 -7.37 6.93
CA ARG A 59 -6.97 -7.57 7.16
C ARG A 59 -7.68 -8.10 5.92
N GLU A 60 -7.33 -7.60 4.74
CA GLU A 60 -7.91 -8.10 3.48
C GLU A 60 -7.54 -9.56 3.22
N LYS A 61 -6.29 -9.93 3.51
CA LYS A 61 -5.85 -11.33 3.47
C LYS A 61 -6.68 -12.21 4.41
N GLN A 62 -6.86 -11.79 5.66
CA GLN A 62 -7.70 -12.54 6.61
C GLN A 62 -9.14 -12.67 6.13
N ASN A 63 -9.71 -11.62 5.53
CA ASN A 63 -11.05 -11.71 4.97
C ASN A 63 -11.11 -12.70 3.80
N LEU A 64 -10.11 -12.71 2.92
CA LEU A 64 -10.03 -13.66 1.81
C LEU A 64 -9.88 -15.11 2.29
N GLU A 65 -9.13 -15.35 3.38
CA GLU A 65 -9.08 -16.66 4.04
C GLU A 65 -10.46 -17.13 4.48
N ILE A 66 -11.21 -16.26 5.17
CA ILE A 66 -12.56 -16.57 5.66
C ILE A 66 -13.51 -16.88 4.49
N ILE A 67 -13.39 -16.13 3.39
CA ILE A 67 -14.18 -16.37 2.17
C ILE A 67 -13.81 -17.72 1.55
N ALA A 68 -12.52 -18.01 1.40
CA ALA A 68 -12.05 -19.28 0.86
C ALA A 68 -12.53 -20.46 1.70
N GLU A 69 -12.45 -20.39 3.03
CA GLU A 69 -12.99 -21.42 3.92
C GLU A 69 -14.50 -21.61 3.73
N ARG A 70 -15.27 -20.53 3.60
CA ARG A 70 -16.72 -20.62 3.35
C ARG A 70 -17.07 -21.27 2.01
N VAL A 71 -16.23 -21.07 1.00
CA VAL A 71 -16.38 -21.72 -0.31
C VAL A 71 -16.09 -23.22 -0.17
N ILE A 72 -15.00 -23.60 0.50
CA ILE A 72 -14.63 -25.01 0.74
C ILE A 72 -15.73 -25.76 1.51
N TRP A 73 -16.32 -25.10 2.52
CA TRP A 73 -17.38 -25.66 3.35
C TRP A 73 -18.80 -25.44 2.79
N ALA A 74 -18.93 -24.96 1.56
CA ALA A 74 -20.24 -24.79 0.93
C ALA A 74 -20.94 -26.15 0.74
N GLU A 75 -22.27 -26.17 0.81
CA GLU A 75 -23.07 -27.39 0.61
C GLU A 75 -22.79 -28.05 -0.74
N ASN A 76 -22.61 -27.23 -1.77
CA ASN A 76 -22.14 -27.63 -3.09
C ASN A 76 -21.42 -26.45 -3.76
N HIS A 77 -20.70 -26.76 -4.84
CA HIS A 77 -19.94 -25.80 -5.64
C HIS A 77 -20.70 -25.33 -6.88
N GLU A 78 -22.04 -25.39 -6.87
CA GLU A 78 -22.85 -24.86 -7.96
C GLU A 78 -22.90 -23.33 -7.89
N PHE A 79 -23.07 -22.70 -9.06
CA PHE A 79 -23.09 -21.24 -9.21
C PHE A 79 -23.98 -20.54 -8.17
N ASN A 80 -25.23 -20.98 -7.98
CA ASN A 80 -26.18 -20.33 -7.08
C ASN A 80 -25.76 -20.39 -5.60
N THR A 81 -25.12 -21.48 -5.19
CA THR A 81 -24.64 -21.65 -3.82
C THR A 81 -23.42 -20.78 -3.59
N LEU A 82 -22.46 -20.84 -4.51
CA LEU A 82 -21.23 -20.04 -4.46
C LEU A 82 -21.52 -18.53 -4.52
N TYR A 83 -22.46 -18.11 -5.38
CA TYR A 83 -22.91 -16.72 -5.45
C TYR A 83 -23.46 -16.25 -4.11
N LYS A 84 -24.34 -17.04 -3.46
CA LYS A 84 -24.88 -16.70 -2.13
C LYS A 84 -23.81 -16.65 -1.04
N VAL A 85 -22.79 -17.52 -1.11
CA VAL A 85 -21.65 -17.49 -0.19
C VAL A 85 -20.86 -16.18 -0.36
N LEU A 86 -20.56 -15.80 -1.59
CA LEU A 86 -19.85 -14.55 -1.89
C LEU A 86 -20.68 -13.31 -1.53
N GLU A 87 -21.97 -13.29 -1.86
CA GLU A 87 -22.90 -12.21 -1.54
C GLU A 87 -23.00 -11.96 -0.03
N LYS A 88 -23.21 -13.02 0.76
CA LYS A 88 -23.22 -12.92 2.23
C LYS A 88 -21.89 -12.44 2.77
N SER A 89 -20.78 -12.85 2.16
CA SER A 89 -19.44 -12.44 2.62
C SER A 89 -19.15 -10.98 2.28
N ALA A 90 -19.55 -10.51 1.09
CA ALA A 90 -19.45 -9.11 0.69
C ALA A 90 -20.32 -8.19 1.55
N ALA A 91 -21.51 -8.63 1.95
CA ALA A 91 -22.39 -7.86 2.84
C ALA A 91 -21.79 -7.61 4.23
N MET A 92 -20.87 -8.46 4.69
CA MET A 92 -20.18 -8.29 5.97
C MET A 92 -18.90 -7.45 5.86
N ASN A 93 -18.35 -7.29 4.66
CA ASN A 93 -17.12 -6.52 4.45
C ASN A 93 -17.31 -5.50 3.32
N TYR A 94 -17.80 -4.31 3.69
CA TYR A 94 -18.06 -3.21 2.76
C TYR A 94 -16.76 -2.74 2.08
N GLY A 95 -16.66 -2.92 0.75
CA GLY A 95 -15.67 -2.21 -0.06
C GLY A 95 -15.01 -3.01 -1.18
N ASN A 96 -15.01 -4.35 -1.12
CA ASN A 96 -14.29 -5.18 -2.09
C ASN A 96 -15.23 -6.01 -2.97
N LEU A 97 -14.86 -6.10 -4.26
CA LEU A 97 -15.49 -6.99 -5.23
C LEU A 97 -14.88 -8.38 -5.08
N ASN A 98 -15.70 -9.34 -4.64
CA ASN A 98 -15.29 -10.73 -4.50
C ASN A 98 -15.79 -11.54 -5.70
N TYR A 99 -14.90 -12.31 -6.30
CA TYR A 99 -15.20 -13.24 -7.38
C TYR A 99 -14.33 -14.49 -7.24
N LEU A 100 -14.77 -15.58 -7.84
CA LEU A 100 -14.05 -16.84 -7.89
C LEU A 100 -14.14 -17.47 -9.27
N ALA A 101 -13.16 -18.32 -9.58
CA ALA A 101 -13.21 -19.23 -10.72
C ALA A 101 -12.90 -20.64 -10.27
N LEU A 102 -13.69 -21.60 -10.74
CA LEU A 102 -13.43 -23.03 -10.59
C LEU A 102 -12.59 -23.53 -11.77
N GLU A 103 -11.94 -24.69 -11.60
CA GLU A 103 -11.10 -25.31 -12.63
C GLU A 103 -11.84 -25.66 -13.92
N ASP A 104 -13.16 -25.85 -13.84
CA ASP A 104 -14.02 -26.11 -15.00
C ASP A 104 -14.37 -24.84 -15.80
N GLY A 105 -13.88 -23.68 -15.35
CA GLY A 105 -14.13 -22.39 -15.98
C GLY A 105 -15.37 -21.65 -15.44
N THR A 106 -16.12 -22.24 -14.51
CA THR A 106 -17.22 -21.55 -13.83
C THR A 106 -16.69 -20.30 -13.14
N PHE A 107 -17.26 -19.15 -13.50
CA PHE A 107 -16.90 -17.85 -12.92
C PHE A 107 -18.09 -17.27 -12.16
N VAL A 108 -17.87 -16.84 -10.92
CA VAL A 108 -18.90 -16.25 -10.07
C VAL A 108 -18.42 -14.89 -9.58
N ASP A 109 -19.19 -13.85 -9.85
CA ASP A 109 -18.90 -12.47 -9.46
C ASP A 109 -20.07 -11.90 -8.64
N VAL A 110 -19.76 -11.35 -7.46
CA VAL A 110 -20.78 -10.81 -6.55
C VAL A 110 -21.49 -9.56 -7.09
N SER A 111 -20.90 -8.87 -8.07
CA SER A 111 -21.55 -7.74 -8.75
C SER A 111 -22.64 -8.17 -9.72
N GLY A 112 -22.77 -9.47 -9.99
CA GLY A 112 -23.66 -10.01 -11.02
C GLY A 112 -23.12 -9.82 -12.45
N TRP A 113 -21.86 -9.44 -12.61
CA TRP A 113 -21.22 -9.38 -13.92
C TRP A 113 -21.15 -10.77 -14.55
N VAL A 114 -21.65 -10.88 -15.78
CA VAL A 114 -21.59 -12.09 -16.60
C VAL A 114 -20.52 -11.85 -17.67
N PRO A 115 -19.51 -12.73 -17.78
CA PRO A 115 -18.45 -12.55 -18.76
C PRO A 115 -18.93 -12.66 -20.22
N ASP A 116 -18.33 -11.86 -21.10
CA ASP A 116 -18.54 -11.93 -22.55
C ASP A 116 -18.04 -13.25 -23.14
N GLU A 117 -18.53 -13.58 -24.33
CA GLU A 117 -18.08 -14.74 -25.10
C GLU A 117 -16.56 -14.66 -25.36
N GLY A 118 -15.82 -15.66 -24.86
CA GLY A 118 -14.35 -15.72 -24.97
C GLY A 118 -13.59 -15.24 -23.72
N TYR A 119 -14.26 -14.75 -22.68
CA TYR A 119 -13.60 -14.51 -21.40
C TYR A 119 -13.19 -15.84 -20.75
N ASN A 120 -11.90 -15.97 -20.45
CA ASN A 120 -11.35 -17.13 -19.76
C ASN A 120 -10.76 -16.70 -18.40
N PRO A 121 -11.38 -17.06 -17.26
CA PRO A 121 -10.86 -16.74 -15.94
C PRO A 121 -9.55 -17.49 -15.63
N LEU A 122 -9.33 -18.66 -16.24
CA LEU A 122 -8.20 -19.54 -15.94
C LEU A 122 -6.87 -18.99 -16.48
N THR A 123 -6.93 -18.06 -17.43
CA THR A 123 -5.74 -17.41 -18.01
C THR A 123 -5.41 -16.09 -17.32
N ARG A 124 -6.20 -15.67 -16.33
CA ARG A 124 -5.98 -14.39 -15.64
C ARG A 124 -4.80 -14.52 -14.70
N GLU A 125 -3.96 -13.48 -14.63
CA GLU A 125 -2.79 -13.45 -13.77
C GLU A 125 -3.14 -13.81 -12.32
N TRP A 126 -4.23 -13.26 -11.80
CA TRP A 126 -4.68 -13.53 -10.45
C TRP A 126 -4.99 -15.01 -10.19
N TYR A 127 -5.52 -15.72 -11.19
CA TYR A 127 -5.81 -17.15 -11.09
C TYR A 127 -4.52 -17.96 -11.16
N VAL A 128 -3.70 -17.70 -12.18
CA VAL A 128 -2.45 -18.41 -12.43
C VAL A 128 -1.48 -18.22 -11.26
N LYS A 129 -1.29 -16.99 -10.79
CA LYS A 129 -0.36 -16.68 -9.70
C LYS A 129 -0.85 -17.18 -8.35
N ALA A 130 -2.16 -17.15 -8.07
CA ALA A 130 -2.69 -17.78 -6.87
C ALA A 130 -2.49 -19.30 -6.90
N ALA A 131 -2.64 -19.95 -8.06
CA ALA A 131 -2.35 -21.37 -8.24
C ALA A 131 -0.86 -21.70 -8.05
N GLU A 132 0.05 -20.88 -8.58
CA GLU A 132 1.50 -21.01 -8.40
C GLU A 132 1.95 -20.80 -6.94
N ASN A 133 1.20 -20.01 -6.16
CA ASN A 133 1.54 -19.66 -4.79
C ASN A 133 1.17 -20.73 -3.73
N ALA A 134 0.89 -21.97 -4.17
CA ALA A 134 0.75 -23.16 -3.34
C ALA A 134 -0.17 -22.97 -2.11
N GLY A 135 -1.41 -22.54 -2.35
CA GLY A 135 -2.43 -22.34 -1.31
C GLY A 135 -2.26 -21.05 -0.49
N LYS A 136 -1.15 -20.31 -0.65
CA LYS A 136 -0.94 -19.02 0.02
C LYS A 136 -1.59 -17.89 -0.76
N ILE A 137 -2.03 -16.85 -0.04
CA ILE A 137 -2.58 -15.65 -0.68
C ILE A 137 -1.52 -14.94 -1.51
N TYR A 138 -1.85 -14.72 -2.77
CA TYR A 138 -1.08 -13.90 -3.71
C TYR A 138 -1.70 -12.50 -3.78
N VAL A 139 -0.86 -11.46 -3.70
CA VAL A 139 -1.25 -10.06 -3.91
C VAL A 139 -0.65 -9.61 -5.23
N CYS A 140 -1.48 -9.23 -6.19
CA CYS A 140 -1.00 -8.86 -7.51
C CYS A 140 -0.46 -7.43 -7.55
N ASP A 141 0.38 -7.16 -8.55
CA ASP A 141 0.66 -5.78 -8.93
C ASP A 141 -0.61 -5.13 -9.52
N PRO A 142 -0.74 -3.79 -9.48
CA PRO A 142 -1.87 -3.11 -10.09
C PRO A 142 -1.99 -3.46 -11.58
N TYR A 143 -3.18 -3.86 -12.01
CA TYR A 143 -3.46 -4.22 -13.40
C TYR A 143 -4.69 -3.48 -13.93
N GLY A 144 -4.74 -3.29 -15.25
CA GLY A 144 -5.90 -2.69 -15.92
C GLY A 144 -7.07 -3.67 -15.91
N ASN A 145 -8.19 -3.29 -15.28
CA ASN A 145 -9.36 -4.16 -15.22
C ASN A 145 -10.15 -4.06 -16.54
N HIS A 146 -10.54 -5.21 -17.11
CA HIS A 146 -11.24 -5.27 -18.41
C HIS A 146 -12.61 -4.58 -18.38
N THR A 147 -13.23 -4.42 -17.20
CA THR A 147 -14.58 -3.89 -17.03
C THR A 147 -14.67 -2.39 -16.79
N THR A 148 -13.59 -1.71 -16.39
CA THR A 148 -13.69 -0.30 -15.93
C THR A 148 -12.64 0.67 -16.50
N GLY A 149 -11.63 0.20 -17.25
CA GLY A 149 -10.55 1.08 -17.72
C GLY A 149 -9.76 1.75 -16.59
N HIS A 150 -9.92 1.29 -15.34
CA HIS A 150 -9.23 1.77 -14.15
C HIS A 150 -8.27 0.68 -13.63
N SER A 151 -7.13 1.11 -13.10
CA SER A 151 -6.13 0.23 -12.47
C SER A 151 -6.64 -0.23 -11.09
N GLY A 152 -6.88 -1.52 -10.92
CA GLY A 152 -7.24 -2.13 -9.64
C GLY A 152 -6.07 -2.95 -9.07
N ARG A 153 -5.96 -3.01 -7.73
CA ARG A 153 -5.09 -3.98 -7.02
C ARG A 153 -6.02 -5.01 -6.35
N GLY A 154 -5.78 -6.30 -6.57
CA GLY A 154 -6.59 -7.39 -6.01
C GLY A 154 -5.77 -8.39 -5.19
N GLU A 155 -6.44 -9.12 -4.31
CA GLU A 155 -5.86 -10.19 -3.48
C GLU A 155 -6.54 -11.53 -3.82
N TYR A 156 -5.79 -12.62 -3.94
CA TYR A 156 -6.27 -13.88 -4.51
C TYR A 156 -5.77 -15.12 -3.77
N ARG A 157 -6.66 -16.12 -3.59
CA ARG A 157 -6.37 -17.41 -2.95
C ARG A 157 -7.09 -18.53 -3.70
N ARG A 158 -6.42 -19.68 -3.85
CA ARG A 158 -7.03 -20.92 -4.35
C ARG A 158 -7.67 -21.69 -3.19
N ALA A 159 -8.91 -22.13 -3.35
CA ALA A 159 -9.52 -23.14 -2.49
C ALA A 159 -9.06 -24.52 -2.99
N GLU A 160 -8.39 -25.28 -2.13
CA GLU A 160 -8.03 -26.69 -2.36
C GLU A 160 -9.18 -27.62 -1.93
#